data_AF-A0A5K1GEG4-F1
#
_entry.id   AF-A0A5K1GEG4-F1
#
_cell.length_a   1.000
_cell.length_b   1.000
_cell.length_c   1.000
_cell.angle_alpha   90.00
_cell.angle_beta   90.00
_cell.angle_gamma   90.00
#
_symmetry.space_group_name_H-M   'P 1'
#
loop_
_entity.id
_entity.type
_entity.pdbx_description
1 polymer ?
#
loop_
_entity_poly.entity_id
_entity_poly.type
_entity_poly.pdbx_seq_one_letter_code
_entity_poly.pdbx_strand_id
1 'polypeptide(L)' 'GQLFKLMQRLENTTPHFIRCIKPNNMQLPGMYEQQLVLQQLRCCGVLEVVRISRSGYPTRMSHQKFAR' A
#
# COMPACT_ATOMS: atom_id res chain seq x y z
N GLY A 1 -10.99 3.93 25.13
CA GLY A 1 -9.54 4.22 25.04
C GLY A 1 -9.23 5.03 23.79
N GLN A 2 -8.09 5.74 23.76
CA GLN A 2 -7.71 6.60 22.63
C GLN A 2 -7.66 5.86 21.29
N LEU A 3 -7.17 4.60 21.28
CA LEU A 3 -7.13 3.74 20.09
C LEU A 3 -8.53 3.49 19.49
N PHE A 4 -9.51 3.16 20.33
CA PHE A 4 -10.89 2.88 19.88
C PHE A 4 -11.52 4.12 19.21
N LYS A 5 -11.31 5.31 19.79
CA LYS A 5 -11.78 6.58 19.22
C LYS A 5 -11.15 6.90 17.86
N LEU A 6 -9.88 6.53 17.66
CA LEU A 6 -9.19 6.70 16.38
C LEU A 6 -9.76 5.74 15.32
N MET A 7 -9.94 4.46 15.66
CA MET A 7 -10.50 3.46 14.73
C MET A 7 -11.88 3.87 14.23
N GLN A 8 -12.78 4.29 15.13
CA GLN A 8 -14.11 4.79 14.74
C GLN A 8 -14.06 5.96 13.76
N ARG A 9 -13.06 6.86 13.87
CA ARG A 9 -12.91 7.96 12.92
C ARG A 9 -12.44 7.47 11.55
N LEU A 10 -11.49 6.55 11.51
CA LEU A 10 -10.94 6.02 10.26
C LEU A 10 -12.00 5.21 9.49
N GLU A 11 -12.82 4.43 10.19
CA GLU A 11 -13.91 3.62 9.60
C GLU A 11 -14.99 4.46 8.91
N ASN A 12 -15.16 5.72 9.31
CA ASN A 12 -16.12 6.66 8.70
C ASN A 12 -15.55 7.40 7.47
N THR A 13 -14.38 7.00 6.97
CA THR A 13 -13.71 7.65 5.82
C THR A 13 -13.38 6.63 4.73
N THR A 14 -12.97 7.11 3.55
CA THR A 14 -12.36 6.24 2.54
C THR A 14 -10.86 6.14 2.81
N PRO A 15 -10.33 4.97 3.21
CA PRO A 15 -8.93 4.84 3.56
C PRO A 15 -8.04 4.77 2.31
N HIS A 16 -6.91 5.46 2.36
CA HIS A 16 -5.83 5.37 1.37
C HIS A 16 -4.56 4.92 2.08
N PHE A 17 -3.93 3.85 1.60
CA PHE A 17 -2.78 3.24 2.26
C PHE A 17 -1.49 3.48 1.48
N ILE A 18 -0.45 3.97 2.16
CA ILE A 18 0.91 4.08 1.64
C ILE A 18 1.81 3.14 2.46
N ARG A 19 2.57 2.28 1.78
CA ARG A 19 3.55 1.38 2.40
C ARG A 19 4.95 1.83 2.01
N CYS A 20 5.67 2.46 2.94
CA CYS A 20 7.06 2.83 2.74
C CYS A 20 7.96 1.59 2.83
N ILE A 21 8.96 1.50 1.95
CA ILE A 21 9.93 0.40 1.89
C ILE A 21 11.33 0.99 2.01
N LYS A 22 12.14 0.48 2.95
CA LYS A 22 13.54 0.87 3.11
C LYS A 22 14.37 0.25 1.98
N PRO A 23 15.04 1.03 1.12
CA PRO A 23 15.74 0.49 -0.03
C PRO A 23 17.10 -0.11 0.32
N ASN A 24 17.80 0.41 1.33
CA ASN A 24 19.10 -0.09 1.80
C ASN A 24 19.31 0.28 3.28
N ASN A 25 20.21 -0.43 3.97
CA ASN A 25 20.48 -0.21 5.39
C ASN A 25 21.40 0.96 5.69
N MET A 26 22.25 1.33 4.73
CA MET A 26 23.23 2.41 4.83
C MET A 26 22.62 3.81 4.71
N GLN A 27 21.31 3.90 4.41
CA GLN A 27 20.59 5.16 4.19
C GLN A 27 21.16 6.02 3.07
N LEU A 28 21.78 5.38 2.07
CA LEU A 28 22.38 6.06 0.93
C LEU A 28 21.37 6.22 -0.21
N PRO A 29 21.34 7.38 -0.89
CA PRO A 29 20.52 7.56 -2.09
C PRO A 29 21.00 6.65 -3.22
N GLY A 30 20.07 6.16 -4.05
CA GLY A 30 20.39 5.32 -5.22
C GLY A 30 20.79 3.88 -4.93
N MET A 31 20.98 3.50 -3.66
CA MET A 31 21.32 2.15 -3.24
C MET A 31 20.09 1.28 -3.01
N TYR A 32 20.11 0.05 -3.52
CA TYR A 32 19.00 -0.91 -3.41
C TYR A 32 19.48 -2.30 -3.02
N GLU A 33 18.98 -2.82 -1.90
CA GLU A 33 19.26 -4.15 -1.36
C GLU A 33 18.07 -5.08 -1.62
N GLN A 34 18.19 -5.92 -2.64
CA GLN A 34 17.07 -6.75 -3.10
C GLN A 34 16.49 -7.68 -2.02
N GLN A 35 17.34 -8.31 -1.19
CA GLN A 35 16.88 -9.21 -0.14
C GLN A 35 16.11 -8.47 0.96
N LEU A 36 16.60 -7.29 1.37
CA LEU A 36 15.95 -6.43 2.35
C LEU A 36 14.56 -5.98 1.85
N VAL A 37 14.48 -5.53 0.61
CA VAL A 37 13.20 -5.11 0.02
C VAL A 37 12.23 -6.29 -0.12
N LEU A 38 12.71 -7.43 -0.63
CA LEU A 38 11.89 -8.63 -0.77
C LEU A 38 11.31 -9.12 0.56
N GLN A 39 12.12 -9.10 1.63
CA GLN A 39 11.66 -9.42 2.97
C GLN A 39 10.56 -8.47 3.44
N GLN A 40 10.74 -7.15 3.29
CA GLN A 40 9.71 -6.16 3.65
C GLN A 40 8.41 -6.36 2.86
N LEU A 41 8.50 -6.61 1.54
CA LEU A 41 7.31 -6.86 0.70
C LEU A 41 6.51 -8.08 1.17
N ARG A 42 7.17 -9.13 1.65
CA ARG A 42 6.53 -10.31 2.24
C ARG A 42 5.94 -10.00 3.62
N CYS A 43 6.72 -9.43 4.53
CA CYS A 43 6.28 -9.14 5.90
C CYS A 43 5.15 -8.10 5.96
N CYS A 44 5.14 -7.11 5.07
CA CYS A 44 4.08 -6.10 4.98
C CYS A 44 2.87 -6.57 4.17
N GLY A 45 2.86 -7.81 3.67
CA GLY A 45 1.75 -8.37 2.89
C GLY A 45 1.53 -7.69 1.54
N VAL A 46 2.50 -6.94 1.01
CA VAL A 46 2.34 -6.17 -0.23
C VAL A 46 2.04 -7.08 -1.41
N LEU A 47 2.71 -8.24 -1.49
CA LEU A 47 2.50 -9.21 -2.56
C LEU A 47 1.05 -9.75 -2.56
N GLU A 48 0.51 -9.98 -1.37
CA GLU A 48 -0.84 -10.50 -1.18
C GLU A 48 -1.90 -9.43 -1.49
N VAL A 49 -1.66 -8.18 -1.05
CA VAL A 49 -2.52 -7.04 -1.40
C VAL A 49 -2.57 -6.84 -2.91
N VAL A 50 -1.43 -6.91 -3.61
CA VAL A 50 -1.40 -6.80 -5.08
C VAL A 50 -2.22 -7.92 -5.72
N ARG A 51 -2.10 -9.16 -5.22
CA ARG A 51 -2.88 -10.31 -5.71
C ARG A 51 -4.39 -10.09 -5.59
N ILE A 52 -4.87 -9.69 -4.42
CA ILE A 52 -6.29 -9.40 -4.17
C ILE A 52 -6.76 -8.22 -5.02
N SER A 53 -5.98 -7.15 -5.06
CA SER A 53 -6.30 -5.93 -5.79
C SER A 53 -6.51 -6.19 -7.28
N ARG A 54 -5.68 -7.05 -7.89
CA ARG A 54 -5.83 -7.48 -9.30
C ARG A 54 -7.17 -8.17 -9.57
N SER A 55 -7.67 -8.99 -8.65
CA SER A 55 -8.99 -9.63 -8.79
C SER A 55 -10.15 -8.64 -8.67
N GLY A 56 -9.91 -7.46 -8.08
CA GLY A 56 -10.92 -6.43 -7.80
C GLY A 56 -10.93 -5.23 -8.76
N TYR A 57 -10.25 -5.31 -9.91
CA TYR A 57 -10.13 -4.23 -10.90
C TYR A 57 -9.60 -2.92 -10.29
N PRO A 58 -8.28 -2.83 -10.01
CA PRO A 58 -7.73 -1.79 -9.15
C PRO A 58 -7.85 -0.37 -9.73
N THR A 59 -7.90 -0.26 -11.05
CA THR A 59 -8.07 1.01 -11.75
C THR A 59 -9.53 1.45 -11.68
N ARG A 60 -9.80 2.54 -10.97
CA ARG A 60 -11.13 3.19 -10.93
C ARG A 60 -11.15 4.35 -11.90
N MET A 61 -12.09 4.32 -12.85
CA MET A 61 -12.34 5.41 -13.79
C MET A 61 -13.86 5.63 -13.90
N SER A 62 -14.31 6.88 -13.96
CA SER A 62 -15.72 7.15 -14.23
C SER A 62 -16.08 6.74 -15.66
N HIS A 63 -17.28 6.23 -15.86
CA HIS A 63 -17.75 5.81 -17.19
C HIS A 63 -17.63 6.94 -18.22
N GLN A 64 -17.99 8.18 -17.85
CA GLN A 64 -17.86 9.33 -18.73
C GLN A 64 -16.42 9.59 -19.20
N LYS A 65 -15.41 9.31 -18.35
CA LYS A 65 -14.00 9.46 -18.73
C LYS A 65 -13.51 8.31 -19.60
N PHE A 66 -14.09 7.11 -19.43
CA PHE A 66 -13.76 5.93 -20.23
C PHE A 66 -14.39 5.97 -21.63
N ALA A 67 -15.62 6.49 -21.74
CA ALA A 67 -16.42 6.47 -22.97
C ALA A 67 -16.27 7.72 -23.87
N ARG A 68 -15.35 8.63 -23.54
CA ARG A 68 -14.92 9.74 -24.41
C ARG A 68 -13.73 9.31 -25.23
#